data_AF-R1F4F3-F1
#
_entry.id   AF-R1F4F3-F1
#
_cell.length_a   1.000
_cell.length_b   1.000
_cell.length_c   1.000
_cell.angle_alpha   90.00
_cell.angle_beta   90.00
_cell.angle_gamma   90.00
#
_symmetry.space_group_name_H-M   'P 1'
#
loop_
_entity.id
_entity.type
_entity.pdbx_description
1 polymer ?
#
loop_
_entity_poly.entity_id
_entity_poly.type
_entity_poly.pdbx_seq_one_letter_code
_entity_poly.pdbx_strand_id
1 'polypeptide(L)'
;MESPPRARTNDDDAPPTDCLAELPPELHLRILEGVDDFSDCAAFSLASPRLGLLALRSGLARFKDPLFAVAMRLLLIERLLAGAFVGAPIMDTLNEATLRAYAADRRATADHFPWLARVSPALCLSATVEGADEQRAETWALRRGEERGADLRFLKSGLVRHFEGERGAERMVRMEFASGEVAFYEGERGAERIVRGEMPDGNVQYYEGEQGAERLVRMESANGNVLYYEGEGGAERMVRVEFANGSMQYYEGERGAERVVRTELPDGTMEHYEGERDAERSVRAELPDGNVQYFEGDKRAERLVRMEFANGNVQHYEGERGAARMVRTELPDGNVQHYEGEKGAERKVRVVLADGSMQYYEGERGAERKVRAVSADGDVEHFEGERGAERVVRILDFFEEFWGASG
;
A
#
# COMPACT_ATOMS: atom_id res chain seq x y z
N MET A 1 11.37 23.90 73.53
CA MET A 1 11.98 24.92 72.65
C MET A 1 11.78 24.43 71.24
N GLU A 2 10.78 25.02 70.59
CA GLU A 2 10.35 24.71 69.23
C GLU A 2 11.37 25.27 68.22
N SER A 3 11.64 24.49 67.16
CA SER A 3 12.32 24.98 65.96
C SER A 3 11.31 25.73 65.08
N PRO A 4 11.69 26.83 64.41
CA PRO A 4 10.76 27.70 63.70
C PRO A 4 10.27 27.06 62.38
N PRO A 5 9.09 27.46 61.88
CA PRO A 5 8.49 26.86 60.70
C PRO A 5 9.22 27.31 59.43
N ARG A 6 9.54 26.36 58.54
CA ARG A 6 10.00 26.65 57.18
C ARG A 6 8.84 27.22 56.37
N ALA A 7 9.10 28.36 55.74
CA ALA A 7 8.20 29.04 54.82
C ALA A 7 7.75 28.11 53.69
N ARG A 8 6.45 28.16 53.38
CA ARG A 8 5.85 27.55 52.19
C ARG A 8 6.36 28.31 50.97
N THR A 9 7.06 27.63 50.08
CA THR A 9 7.28 28.10 48.71
C THR A 9 5.99 27.87 47.94
N ASN A 10 5.41 28.93 47.39
CA ASN A 10 4.32 28.85 46.43
C ASN A 10 4.83 28.11 45.19
N ASP A 11 4.08 27.12 44.70
CA ASP A 11 4.37 26.34 43.48
C ASP A 11 4.14 27.13 42.17
N ASP A 12 4.31 28.45 42.18
CA ASP A 12 4.04 29.33 41.02
C ASP A 12 5.29 29.69 40.18
N ASP A 13 6.45 29.09 40.47
CA ASP A 13 7.72 29.35 39.75
C ASP A 13 8.24 28.11 39.01
N ALA A 14 7.37 27.37 38.33
CA ALA A 14 7.81 26.47 37.27
C ALA A 14 8.19 27.32 36.04
N PRO A 15 9.39 27.16 35.43
CA PRO A 15 9.72 27.87 34.20
C PRO A 15 8.66 27.55 33.15
N PRO A 16 8.21 28.53 32.33
CA PRO A 16 7.17 28.29 31.35
C PRO A 16 7.61 27.12 30.46
N THR A 17 6.86 26.02 30.53
CA THR A 17 7.00 24.89 29.61
C THR A 17 7.04 25.48 28.20
N ASP A 18 8.04 25.10 27.40
CA ASP A 18 8.25 25.58 26.04
C ASP A 18 7.03 25.19 25.18
N CYS A 19 5.98 26.02 25.24
CA CYS A 19 4.68 25.76 24.65
C CYS A 19 4.76 25.69 23.12
N LEU A 20 5.82 26.26 22.54
CA LEU A 20 6.15 26.10 21.14
C LEU A 20 6.61 24.68 20.87
N ALA A 21 7.42 24.05 21.72
CA ALA A 21 7.92 22.69 21.48
C ALA A 21 6.83 21.61 21.43
N GLU A 22 5.63 21.87 21.98
CA GLU A 22 4.50 20.92 22.00
C GLU A 22 3.54 21.09 20.81
N LEU A 23 3.70 22.15 20.00
CA LEU A 23 2.85 22.37 18.82
C LEU A 23 3.28 21.48 17.64
N PRO A 24 2.33 20.99 16.82
CA PRO A 24 2.64 20.33 15.56
C PRO A 24 3.45 21.25 14.61
N PRO A 25 4.32 20.69 13.74
CA PRO A 25 5.14 21.42 12.79
C PRO A 25 4.36 22.43 11.91
N GLU A 26 3.11 22.12 11.58
CA GLU A 26 2.26 22.95 10.72
C GLU A 26 1.88 24.26 11.42
N LEU A 27 1.65 24.21 12.74
CA LEU A 27 1.37 25.40 13.54
C LEU A 27 2.63 26.25 13.77
N HIS A 28 3.81 25.62 13.88
CA HIS A 28 5.08 26.36 13.92
C HIS A 28 5.31 27.21 12.69
N LEU A 29 4.99 26.66 11.51
CA LEU A 29 5.17 27.37 10.24
C LEU A 29 4.24 28.58 10.13
N ARG A 30 2.98 28.45 10.54
CA ARG A 30 2.02 29.57 10.54
C ARG A 30 2.36 30.67 11.53
N ILE A 31 2.90 30.31 12.69
CA ILE A 31 3.44 31.28 13.65
C ILE A 31 4.55 32.11 12.99
N LEU A 32 5.44 31.46 12.26
CA LEU A 32 6.55 32.11 11.55
C LEU A 32 6.10 32.91 10.33
N GLU A 33 5.03 32.51 9.65
CA GLU A 33 4.42 33.30 8.56
C GLU A 33 3.89 34.64 9.06
N GLY A 34 3.33 34.68 10.27
CA GLY A 34 2.81 35.89 10.89
C GLY A 34 3.88 36.80 11.53
N VAL A 35 5.14 36.37 11.58
CA VAL A 35 6.23 37.20 12.11
C VAL A 35 6.69 38.18 11.04
N ASP A 36 6.32 39.44 11.22
CA ASP A 36 6.49 40.47 10.20
C ASP A 36 7.89 41.11 10.15
N ASP A 37 8.70 40.99 11.21
CA ASP A 37 10.05 41.55 11.25
C ASP A 37 11.14 40.48 11.00
N PHE A 38 12.14 40.81 10.19
CA PHE A 38 13.23 39.88 9.86
C PHE A 38 14.13 39.56 11.06
N SER A 39 14.30 40.51 11.98
CA SER A 39 15.02 40.32 13.24
C SER A 39 14.25 39.43 14.19
N ASP A 40 12.92 39.50 14.14
CA ASP A 40 12.09 38.63 14.95
C ASP A 40 12.11 37.19 14.44
N CYS A 41 11.99 36.98 13.13
CA CYS A 41 12.18 35.65 12.52
C CYS A 41 13.55 35.07 12.88
N ALA A 42 14.58 35.90 12.86
CA ALA A 42 15.94 35.51 13.19
C ALA A 42 16.09 35.11 14.66
N ALA A 43 15.52 35.88 15.58
CA ALA A 43 15.52 35.54 16.99
C ALA A 43 14.70 34.29 17.30
N PHE A 44 13.54 34.08 16.66
CA PHE A 44 12.77 32.83 16.76
C PHE A 44 13.61 31.63 16.31
N SER A 45 14.35 31.78 15.21
CA SER A 45 15.22 30.73 14.67
C SER A 45 16.41 30.42 15.57
N LEU A 46 16.88 31.39 16.37
CA LEU A 46 17.96 31.19 17.34
C LEU A 46 17.43 30.73 18.71
N ALA A 47 16.22 31.10 19.10
CA ALA A 47 15.59 30.63 20.33
C ALA A 47 15.07 29.20 20.21
N SER A 48 14.53 28.82 19.04
CA SER A 48 14.12 27.46 18.70
C SER A 48 14.71 27.05 17.34
N PRO A 49 15.95 26.52 17.32
CA PRO A 49 16.65 26.14 16.09
C PRO A 49 15.92 25.10 15.24
N ARG A 50 15.13 24.22 15.87
CA ARG A 50 14.29 23.24 15.15
C ARG A 50 13.21 23.90 14.30
N LEU A 51 12.60 24.95 14.83
CA LEU A 51 11.53 25.72 14.19
C LEU A 51 12.08 26.59 13.04
N GLY A 52 13.26 27.20 13.22
CA GLY A 52 13.97 27.89 12.13
C GLY A 52 14.40 26.95 10.99
N LEU A 53 14.85 25.73 11.31
CA LEU A 53 15.19 24.71 10.32
C LEU A 53 13.95 24.23 9.55
N LEU A 54 12.84 24.02 10.25
CA LEU A 54 11.56 23.64 9.64
C LEU A 54 11.11 24.70 8.64
N ALA A 55 11.17 25.98 8.99
CA ALA A 55 10.81 27.09 8.11
C ALA A 55 11.64 27.21 6.84
N LEU A 56 12.96 27.01 6.95
CA LEU A 56 13.85 26.97 5.79
C LEU A 56 13.53 25.81 4.85
N ARG A 57 13.25 24.62 5.40
CA ARG A 57 12.92 23.41 4.62
C ARG A 57 11.56 23.50 3.95
N SER A 58 10.57 24.05 4.64
CA SER A 58 9.23 24.34 4.10
C SER A 58 9.24 25.47 3.09
N GLY A 59 10.36 26.19 2.97
CA GLY A 59 10.63 27.09 1.86
C GLY A 59 9.97 28.47 1.98
N LEU A 60 9.65 28.89 3.20
CA LEU A 60 9.04 30.19 3.51
C LEU A 60 9.84 31.35 2.90
N ALA A 61 9.15 32.21 2.14
CA ALA A 61 9.78 33.27 1.35
C ALA A 61 10.68 34.18 2.20
N ARG A 62 10.23 34.56 3.40
CA ARG A 62 10.97 35.39 4.36
C ARG A 62 12.30 34.77 4.81
N PHE A 63 12.34 33.45 4.97
CA PHE A 63 13.53 32.73 5.42
C PHE A 63 14.56 32.53 4.29
N LYS A 64 14.16 32.81 3.05
CA LYS A 64 15.04 32.88 1.87
C LYS A 64 15.43 34.32 1.51
N ASP A 65 14.87 35.31 2.21
CA ASP A 65 15.14 36.72 1.95
C ASP A 65 16.55 37.10 2.47
N PRO A 66 17.36 37.84 1.70
CA PRO A 66 18.66 38.33 2.14
C PRO A 66 18.62 39.13 3.46
N LEU A 67 17.52 39.82 3.77
CA LEU A 67 17.36 40.60 4.99
C LEU A 67 17.25 39.72 6.24
N PHE A 68 16.65 38.53 6.12
CA PHE A 68 16.66 37.52 7.19
C PHE A 68 18.09 37.07 7.51
N ALA A 69 18.90 36.83 6.47
CA ALA A 69 20.31 36.51 6.66
C ALA A 69 21.08 37.66 7.33
N VAL A 70 20.83 38.92 6.93
CA VAL A 70 21.45 40.08 7.61
C VAL A 70 21.06 40.14 9.08
N ALA A 71 19.78 39.96 9.41
CA ALA A 71 19.29 40.03 10.78
C ALA A 71 19.84 38.88 11.66
N MET A 72 19.87 37.65 11.15
CA MET A 72 20.52 36.50 11.78
C MET A 72 22.00 36.75 12.06
N ARG A 73 22.72 37.34 11.10
CA ARG A 73 24.14 37.66 11.23
C ARG A 73 24.39 38.67 12.34
N LEU A 74 23.58 39.73 12.41
CA LEU A 74 23.70 40.77 13.42
C LEU A 74 23.49 40.21 14.83
N LEU A 75 22.44 39.41 15.03
CA LEU A 75 22.17 38.76 16.32
C LEU A 75 23.27 37.76 16.73
N LEU A 76 23.83 37.01 15.79
CA LEU A 76 24.96 36.11 16.06
C LEU A 76 26.24 36.87 16.42
N ILE A 77 26.51 38.02 15.78
CA ILE A 77 27.64 38.90 16.11
C ILE A 77 27.48 39.50 17.51
N GLU A 78 26.29 39.96 17.87
CA GLU A 78 26.00 40.43 19.22
C GLU A 78 26.26 39.33 20.27
N ARG A 79 25.88 38.08 19.99
CA ARG A 79 26.14 36.93 20.87
C ARG A 79 27.63 36.57 20.95
N LEU A 80 28.39 36.71 19.86
CA LEU A 80 29.83 36.53 19.84
C LEU A 80 30.53 37.59 20.72
N LEU A 81 30.10 38.85 20.63
CA LEU A 81 30.63 39.97 21.42
C LEU A 81 30.24 39.87 22.91
N ALA A 82 29.07 39.29 23.22
CA ALA A 82 28.63 39.02 24.59
C ALA A 82 29.32 37.80 25.24
N GLY A 83 30.26 37.13 24.55
CA GLY A 83 30.98 35.97 25.07
C GLY A 83 30.16 34.66 25.14
N ALA A 84 28.97 34.66 24.54
CA ALA A 84 28.03 33.54 24.58
C ALA A 84 28.30 32.46 23.50
N PHE A 85 29.20 32.73 22.56
CA PHE A 85 29.58 31.83 21.46
C PHE A 85 31.07 32.04 21.12
N VAL A 86 31.83 30.98 20.82
CA VAL A 86 33.22 31.08 20.32
C VAL A 86 33.45 30.00 19.25
N GLY A 87 33.28 30.37 17.98
CA GLY A 87 33.48 29.50 16.80
C GLY A 87 33.57 30.32 15.50
N ALA A 88 34.36 29.84 14.53
CA ALA A 88 35.02 30.56 13.41
C ALA A 88 34.12 31.16 12.29
N PRO A 89 34.75 31.80 11.27
CA PRO A 89 34.66 33.23 10.96
C PRO A 89 33.27 33.62 10.46
N ILE A 90 32.96 34.91 10.52
CA ILE A 90 31.70 35.49 10.04
C ILE A 90 31.42 34.99 8.60
N MET A 91 30.50 34.02 8.47
CA MET A 91 30.31 33.21 7.25
C MET A 91 29.59 34.04 6.17
N ASP A 92 30.13 34.01 4.94
CA ASP A 92 29.64 34.81 3.82
C ASP A 92 28.24 34.42 3.30
N THR A 93 27.68 33.29 3.75
CA THR A 93 26.29 32.88 3.46
C THR A 93 25.64 32.18 4.67
N LEU A 94 24.44 32.62 5.06
CA LEU A 94 23.62 32.01 6.12
C LEU A 94 22.66 31.02 5.48
N ASN A 95 22.84 29.74 5.77
CA ASN A 95 22.04 28.65 5.20
C ASN A 95 21.71 27.59 6.28
N GLU A 96 21.03 26.52 5.86
CA GLU A 96 20.64 25.42 6.76
C GLU A 96 21.81 24.85 7.57
N ALA A 97 23.02 24.80 6.99
CA ALA A 97 24.21 24.29 7.68
C ALA A 97 24.60 25.18 8.88
N THR A 98 24.39 26.49 8.80
CA THR A 98 24.67 27.42 9.89
C THR A 98 23.72 27.20 11.07
N LEU A 99 22.42 27.03 10.81
CA LEU A 99 21.45 26.73 11.87
C LEU A 99 21.65 25.36 12.48
N ARG A 100 22.07 24.35 11.70
CA ARG A 100 22.45 23.04 12.26
C ARG A 100 23.68 23.13 13.15
N ALA A 101 24.69 23.91 12.75
CA ALA A 101 25.90 24.11 13.55
C ALA A 101 25.57 24.84 14.87
N TYR A 102 24.69 25.84 14.82
CA TYR A 102 24.19 26.53 16.01
C TYR A 102 23.34 25.61 16.90
N ALA A 103 22.41 24.83 16.32
CA ALA A 103 21.57 23.88 17.05
C ALA A 103 22.37 22.77 17.75
N ALA A 104 23.57 22.46 17.25
CA ALA A 104 24.47 21.48 17.83
C ALA A 104 25.31 22.05 18.98
N ASP A 105 25.34 23.38 19.17
CA ASP A 105 26.04 24.01 20.29
C ASP A 105 25.22 23.89 21.57
N ARG A 106 25.83 23.33 22.63
CA ARG A 106 25.22 23.16 23.95
C ARG A 106 24.90 24.49 24.66
N ARG A 107 25.37 25.62 24.14
CA ARG A 107 25.11 26.97 24.65
C ARG A 107 24.02 27.71 23.86
N ALA A 108 23.44 27.09 22.84
CA ALA A 108 22.29 27.63 22.13
C ALA A 108 21.03 27.51 23.00
N THR A 109 20.86 28.45 23.93
CA THR A 109 19.68 28.55 24.81
C THR A 109 18.84 29.79 24.51
N ALA A 110 17.53 29.68 24.79
CA ALA A 110 16.55 30.74 24.62
C ALA A 110 16.69 31.88 25.65
N ASP A 111 17.45 31.65 26.72
CA ASP A 111 17.58 32.53 27.90
C ASP A 111 18.10 33.94 27.60
N HIS A 112 18.70 34.15 26.42
CA HIS A 112 19.30 35.41 25.99
C HIS A 112 18.39 36.28 25.10
N PHE A 113 17.13 35.88 24.89
CA PHE A 113 16.14 36.66 24.18
C PHE A 113 14.99 37.10 25.10
N PRO A 114 15.26 37.90 26.15
CA PRO A 114 14.22 38.35 27.09
C PRO A 114 13.17 39.24 26.42
N TRP A 115 13.45 39.78 25.22
CA TRP A 115 12.46 40.48 24.43
C TRP A 115 11.42 39.54 23.81
N LEU A 116 11.70 38.25 23.54
CA LEU A 116 10.68 37.30 23.05
C LEU A 116 9.51 37.18 24.05
N ALA A 117 9.80 37.31 25.36
CA ALA A 117 8.77 37.43 26.40
C ALA A 117 8.00 38.76 26.35
N ARG A 118 8.58 39.84 25.80
CA ARG A 118 7.97 41.18 25.66
C ARG A 118 7.34 41.46 24.29
N VAL A 119 7.68 40.70 23.25
CA VAL A 119 7.11 40.78 21.89
C VAL A 119 5.92 39.81 21.71
N SER A 120 5.66 38.99 22.73
CA SER A 120 4.41 38.24 22.92
C SER A 120 3.10 39.04 22.68
N PRO A 121 3.01 40.38 22.93
CA PRO A 121 1.83 41.17 22.52
C PRO A 121 1.75 41.49 21.02
N ALA A 122 2.88 41.55 20.30
CA ALA A 122 2.95 41.89 18.88
C ALA A 122 2.98 40.66 17.95
N LEU A 123 3.46 39.51 18.44
CA LEU A 123 3.48 38.22 17.71
C LEU A 123 2.35 37.26 18.09
N CYS A 124 1.40 37.77 18.85
CA CYS A 124 0.04 37.29 18.84
C CYS A 124 -0.23 35.82 19.22
N LEU A 125 0.52 35.25 20.15
CA LEU A 125 0.31 33.89 20.64
C LEU A 125 0.09 33.92 22.15
N SER A 126 -1.17 33.97 22.57
CA SER A 126 -1.52 33.62 23.94
C SER A 126 -2.66 32.60 23.90
N ALA A 127 -2.39 31.43 24.48
CA ALA A 127 -3.41 30.41 24.70
C ALA A 127 -4.35 30.90 25.80
N THR A 128 -5.62 31.11 25.50
CA THR A 128 -6.64 31.43 26.50
C THR A 128 -7.41 30.19 26.87
N VAL A 129 -7.13 29.61 28.04
CA VAL A 129 -7.99 28.57 28.60
C VAL A 129 -9.31 29.18 29.03
N GLU A 130 -10.29 29.22 28.13
CA GLU A 130 -11.67 29.61 28.43
C GLU A 130 -12.46 28.35 28.85
N GLY A 131 -12.69 28.18 30.15
CA GLY A 131 -13.52 27.07 30.68
C GLY A 131 -13.06 26.53 32.03
N ALA A 132 -13.20 27.32 33.10
CA ALA A 132 -12.93 26.91 34.48
C ALA A 132 -14.20 26.37 35.18
N ASP A 133 -14.88 25.40 34.58
CA ASP A 133 -15.96 24.65 35.24
C ASP A 133 -15.84 23.16 34.89
N GLU A 134 -16.45 22.30 35.71
CA GLU A 134 -16.29 20.84 35.91
C GLU A 134 -16.13 19.92 34.66
N GLN A 135 -16.19 20.44 33.44
CA GLN A 135 -16.02 19.75 32.16
C GLN A 135 -14.72 20.08 31.38
N ARG A 136 -13.81 20.91 31.91
CA ARG A 136 -12.47 21.25 31.35
C ARG A 136 -12.43 21.25 29.82
N ALA A 137 -13.06 22.26 29.21
CA ALA A 137 -12.85 22.56 27.80
C ALA A 137 -11.72 23.59 27.68
N GLU A 138 -10.75 23.34 26.83
CA GLU A 138 -9.61 24.24 26.60
C GLU A 138 -9.59 24.65 25.13
N THR A 139 -9.53 25.95 24.86
CA THR A 139 -9.46 26.47 23.48
C THR A 139 -8.17 27.25 23.31
N TRP A 140 -7.46 27.01 22.23
CA TRP A 140 -6.22 27.69 21.89
C TRP A 140 -6.47 28.52 20.64
N ALA A 141 -6.18 29.82 20.71
CA ALA A 141 -6.37 30.75 19.61
C ALA A 141 -5.17 31.69 19.48
N LEU A 142 -4.95 32.22 18.28
CA LEU A 142 -4.08 33.37 18.07
C LEU A 142 -4.71 34.60 18.75
N ARG A 143 -3.89 35.56 19.21
CA ARG A 143 -4.39 36.78 19.87
C ARG A 143 -3.58 38.00 19.49
N ARG A 144 -4.15 39.01 18.85
CA ARG A 144 -3.44 40.27 18.57
C ARG A 144 -3.79 41.33 19.60
N GLY A 145 -2.96 41.51 20.62
CA GLY A 145 -3.30 42.37 21.76
C GLY A 145 -4.49 41.80 22.57
N GLU A 146 -5.54 42.61 22.77
CA GLU A 146 -6.79 42.18 23.42
C GLU A 146 -7.78 41.48 22.48
N GLU A 147 -7.53 41.51 21.17
CA GLU A 147 -8.43 40.90 20.17
C GLU A 147 -8.14 39.41 20.00
N ARG A 148 -9.19 38.58 20.11
CA ARG A 148 -9.14 37.15 19.78
C ARG A 148 -8.97 36.95 18.27
N GLY A 149 -7.94 36.20 17.89
CA GLY A 149 -7.61 35.78 16.53
C GLY A 149 -8.17 34.39 16.18
N ALA A 150 -7.55 33.72 15.20
CA ALA A 150 -8.01 32.42 14.70
C ALA A 150 -7.87 31.31 15.73
N ASP A 151 -8.85 30.41 15.79
CA ASP A 151 -8.79 29.20 16.62
C ASP A 151 -7.78 28.21 16.01
N LEU A 152 -6.96 27.60 16.86
CA LEU A 152 -5.91 26.64 16.48
C LEU A 152 -6.20 25.24 16.99
N ARG A 153 -6.67 25.14 18.24
CA ARG A 153 -6.90 23.86 18.92
C ARG A 153 -8.08 23.97 19.87
N PHE A 154 -8.89 22.93 19.93
CA PHE A 154 -9.96 22.78 20.91
C PHE A 154 -9.85 21.42 21.57
N LEU A 155 -9.82 21.38 22.90
CA LEU A 155 -9.80 20.17 23.71
C LEU A 155 -11.06 20.11 24.55
N LYS A 156 -11.77 18.99 24.53
CA LYS A 156 -12.86 18.71 25.47
C LYS A 156 -12.95 17.21 25.71
N SER A 157 -12.87 16.78 26.96
CA SER A 157 -13.08 15.38 27.37
C SER A 157 -12.30 14.35 26.52
N GLY A 158 -11.01 14.63 26.24
CA GLY A 158 -10.13 13.76 25.44
C GLY A 158 -10.35 13.84 23.92
N LEU A 159 -11.29 14.65 23.45
CA LEU A 159 -11.43 15.02 22.03
C LEU A 159 -10.57 16.25 21.76
N VAL A 160 -9.61 16.14 20.85
CA VAL A 160 -8.81 17.26 20.36
C VAL A 160 -9.21 17.57 18.93
N ARG A 161 -9.46 18.84 18.62
CA ARG A 161 -9.68 19.33 17.26
C ARG A 161 -8.60 20.34 16.93
N HIS A 162 -8.03 20.23 15.74
CA HIS A 162 -7.08 21.18 15.20
C HIS A 162 -7.69 21.91 14.02
N PHE A 163 -7.44 23.20 13.98
CA PHE A 163 -7.97 24.10 12.97
C PHE A 163 -6.84 24.82 12.24
N GLU A 164 -7.11 25.17 10.99
CA GLU A 164 -6.22 25.91 10.13
C GLU A 164 -7.04 26.99 9.41
N GLY A 165 -6.54 28.22 9.28
CA GLY A 165 -7.24 29.29 8.54
C GLY A 165 -7.03 30.65 9.17
N GLU A 166 -7.48 31.69 8.48
CA GLU A 166 -7.58 33.03 9.05
C GLU A 166 -8.77 33.11 10.02
N ARG A 167 -8.80 34.17 10.84
CA ARG A 167 -9.94 34.42 11.74
C ARG A 167 -11.23 34.48 10.95
N GLY A 168 -12.22 33.66 11.28
CA GLY A 168 -13.47 33.60 10.53
C GLY A 168 -13.44 32.68 9.30
N ALA A 169 -12.30 32.08 8.97
CA ALA A 169 -12.15 31.10 7.88
C ALA A 169 -11.48 29.80 8.37
N GLU A 170 -11.50 29.54 9.68
CA GLU A 170 -10.90 28.35 10.29
C GLU A 170 -11.61 27.09 9.79
N ARG A 171 -10.85 26.21 9.13
CA ARG A 171 -11.27 24.87 8.74
C ARG A 171 -10.68 23.83 9.68
N MET A 172 -11.42 22.76 9.92
CA MET A 172 -10.91 21.62 10.68
C MET A 172 -9.95 20.80 9.81
N VAL A 173 -8.77 20.45 10.34
CA VAL A 173 -7.75 19.66 9.62
C VAL A 173 -7.42 18.33 10.28
N ARG A 174 -7.65 18.24 11.60
CA ARG A 174 -7.35 17.02 12.36
C ARG A 174 -8.24 16.91 13.59
N MET A 175 -8.64 15.69 13.91
CA MET A 175 -9.38 15.35 15.12
C MET A 175 -8.72 14.14 15.78
N GLU A 176 -8.44 14.23 17.07
CA GLU A 176 -7.95 13.12 17.88
C GLU A 176 -9.03 12.74 18.89
N PHE A 177 -9.42 11.48 18.91
CA PHE A 177 -10.43 10.95 19.82
C PHE A 177 -9.78 10.37 21.07
N ALA A 178 -10.53 10.32 22.18
CA ALA A 178 -10.07 9.70 23.42
C ALA A 178 -9.75 8.21 23.27
N SER A 179 -10.29 7.55 22.25
CA SER A 179 -9.99 6.16 21.88
C SER A 179 -8.58 5.98 21.29
N GLY A 180 -7.89 7.06 20.92
CA GLY A 180 -6.63 7.04 20.19
C GLY A 180 -6.79 7.07 18.67
N GLU A 181 -8.02 7.11 18.15
CA GLU A 181 -8.30 7.30 16.74
C GLU A 181 -7.95 8.75 16.33
N VAL A 182 -7.38 8.92 15.13
CA VAL A 182 -7.03 10.22 14.57
C VAL A 182 -7.62 10.35 13.17
N ALA A 183 -8.47 11.35 12.94
CA ALA A 183 -9.03 11.68 11.64
C ALA A 183 -8.40 12.95 11.07
N PHE A 184 -8.13 12.96 9.78
CA PHE A 184 -7.59 14.09 9.01
C PHE A 184 -8.61 14.56 7.99
N TYR A 185 -8.70 15.89 7.84
CA TYR A 185 -9.73 16.55 7.06
C TYR A 185 -9.14 17.52 6.04
N GLU A 186 -9.81 17.65 4.91
CA GLU A 186 -9.52 18.64 3.87
C GLU A 186 -10.80 19.36 3.45
N GLY A 187 -10.69 20.56 2.90
CA GLY A 187 -11.83 21.33 2.38
C GLY A 187 -11.79 22.78 2.84
N GLU A 188 -12.78 23.56 2.42
CA GLU A 188 -12.99 24.91 2.95
C GLU A 188 -13.75 24.85 4.28
N ARG A 189 -13.75 25.96 5.02
CA ARG A 189 -14.49 26.05 6.29
C ARG A 189 -15.96 25.68 6.07
N GLY A 190 -16.46 24.72 6.83
CA GLY A 190 -17.83 24.22 6.75
C GLY A 190 -18.06 23.18 5.66
N ALA A 191 -17.09 22.95 4.77
CA ALA A 191 -17.10 21.95 3.70
C ALA A 191 -16.02 20.86 3.92
N GLU A 192 -15.53 20.72 5.14
CA GLU A 192 -14.46 19.78 5.45
C GLU A 192 -14.94 18.33 5.35
N ARG A 193 -14.17 17.52 4.63
CA ARG A 193 -14.38 16.09 4.41
C ARG A 193 -13.23 15.29 4.99
N ILE A 194 -13.51 14.08 5.47
CA ILE A 194 -12.46 13.17 5.93
C ILE A 194 -11.67 12.63 4.74
N VAL A 195 -10.35 12.59 4.86
CA VAL A 195 -9.46 12.01 3.83
C VAL A 195 -8.63 10.87 4.35
N ARG A 196 -8.40 10.81 5.66
CA ARG A 196 -7.59 9.78 6.30
C ARG A 196 -8.00 9.55 7.74
N GLY A 197 -8.05 8.30 8.17
CA GLY A 197 -8.27 7.89 9.56
C GLY A 197 -7.18 6.93 10.03
N GLU A 198 -6.57 7.18 11.17
CA GLU A 198 -5.64 6.27 11.83
C GLU A 198 -6.34 5.65 13.04
N MET A 199 -6.40 4.32 13.08
CA MET A 199 -7.01 3.57 14.17
C MET A 199 -5.95 3.17 15.22
N PRO A 200 -6.35 2.97 16.49
CA PRO A 200 -5.42 2.58 17.56
C PRO A 200 -4.71 1.24 17.34
N ASP A 201 -5.29 0.36 16.53
CA ASP A 201 -4.73 -0.94 16.16
C ASP A 201 -3.63 -0.84 15.09
N GLY A 202 -3.34 0.37 14.60
CA GLY A 202 -2.34 0.65 13.57
C GLY A 202 -2.88 0.60 12.14
N ASN A 203 -4.17 0.34 11.95
CA ASN A 203 -4.79 0.39 10.64
C ASN A 203 -5.00 1.85 10.19
N VAL A 204 -4.77 2.14 8.91
CA VAL A 204 -4.95 3.46 8.31
C VAL A 204 -5.96 3.37 7.18
N GLN A 205 -7.00 4.18 7.23
CA GLN A 205 -8.07 4.27 6.23
C GLN A 205 -7.91 5.55 5.41
N TYR A 206 -8.18 5.48 4.11
CA TYR A 206 -8.15 6.61 3.19
C TYR A 206 -9.50 6.75 2.49
N TYR A 207 -9.98 7.98 2.39
CA TYR A 207 -11.31 8.30 1.90
C TYR A 207 -11.27 9.30 0.74
N GLU A 208 -12.26 9.20 -0.13
CA GLU A 208 -12.50 10.14 -1.23
C GLU A 208 -13.99 10.50 -1.30
N GLY A 209 -14.36 11.59 -1.98
CA GLY A 209 -15.74 12.01 -2.14
C GLY A 209 -15.97 13.44 -1.67
N GLU A 210 -17.19 13.94 -1.83
CA GLU A 210 -17.61 15.23 -1.30
C GLU A 210 -17.97 15.10 0.19
N GLN A 211 -18.07 16.23 0.89
CA GLN A 211 -18.45 16.25 2.30
C GLN A 211 -19.80 15.53 2.52
N GLY A 212 -19.81 14.56 3.42
CA GLY A 212 -20.99 13.75 3.75
C GLY A 212 -21.28 12.61 2.76
N ALA A 213 -20.47 12.46 1.71
CA ALA A 213 -20.53 11.38 0.74
C ALA A 213 -19.16 10.69 0.57
N GLU A 214 -18.31 10.77 1.59
CA GLU A 214 -17.00 10.15 1.59
C GLU A 214 -17.12 8.63 1.55
N ARG A 215 -16.29 8.01 0.71
CA ARG A 215 -16.19 6.56 0.52
C ARG A 215 -14.80 6.08 0.91
N LEU A 216 -14.72 4.91 1.53
CA LEU A 216 -13.44 4.24 1.76
C LEU A 216 -12.88 3.76 0.42
N VAL A 217 -11.65 4.13 0.09
CA VAL A 217 -10.99 3.69 -1.16
C VAL A 217 -9.79 2.79 -0.89
N ARG A 218 -9.18 2.93 0.29
CA ARG A 218 -7.98 2.17 0.64
C ARG A 218 -7.87 2.01 2.15
N MET A 219 -7.40 0.85 2.58
CA MET A 219 -7.04 0.58 3.96
C MET A 219 -5.68 -0.10 4.01
N GLU A 220 -4.76 0.44 4.81
CA GLU A 220 -3.49 -0.18 5.14
C GLU A 220 -3.64 -0.83 6.51
N SER A 221 -3.41 -2.13 6.59
CA SER A 221 -3.48 -2.88 7.84
C SER A 221 -2.14 -2.83 8.57
N ALA A 222 -2.16 -2.93 9.90
CA ALA A 222 -0.94 -2.96 10.72
C ALA A 222 0.02 -4.12 10.38
N ASN A 223 -0.50 -5.19 9.77
CA ASN A 223 0.28 -6.35 9.30
C ASN A 223 0.92 -6.14 7.91
N GLY A 224 0.76 -4.96 7.30
CA GLY A 224 1.32 -4.62 5.99
C GLY A 224 0.43 -4.98 4.79
N ASN A 225 -0.77 -5.51 5.00
CA ASN A 225 -1.72 -5.73 3.91
C ASN A 225 -2.36 -4.41 3.47
N VAL A 226 -2.63 -4.25 2.18
CA VAL A 226 -3.31 -3.08 1.61
C VAL A 226 -4.58 -3.54 0.90
N LEU A 227 -5.73 -3.05 1.36
CA LEU A 227 -7.04 -3.37 0.81
C LEU A 227 -7.53 -2.17 0.00
N TYR A 228 -8.13 -2.44 -1.17
CA TYR A 228 -8.68 -1.44 -2.07
C TYR A 228 -10.19 -1.66 -2.23
N TYR A 229 -10.91 -0.55 -2.27
CA TYR A 229 -12.36 -0.52 -2.26
C TYR A 229 -12.90 0.38 -3.38
N GLU A 230 -14.05 0.00 -3.93
CA GLU A 230 -14.79 0.78 -4.92
C GLU A 230 -16.27 0.82 -4.56
N GLY A 231 -16.99 1.84 -5.00
CA GLY A 231 -18.43 1.97 -4.78
C GLY A 231 -18.81 3.38 -4.29
N GLU A 232 -20.10 3.60 -4.10
CA GLU A 232 -20.60 4.83 -3.48
C GLU A 232 -20.39 4.82 -1.96
N GLY A 233 -20.44 5.99 -1.32
CA GLY A 233 -20.29 6.12 0.12
C GLY A 233 -21.30 5.25 0.87
N GLY A 234 -20.82 4.36 1.73
CA GLY A 234 -21.65 3.39 2.43
C GLY A 234 -22.13 2.20 1.59
N ALA A 235 -21.60 2.00 0.38
CA ALA A 235 -21.83 0.82 -0.47
C ALA A 235 -20.52 0.26 -1.05
N GLU A 236 -19.40 0.56 -0.40
CA GLU A 236 -18.06 0.18 -0.85
C GLU A 236 -17.88 -1.34 -0.78
N ARG A 237 -17.37 -1.91 -1.88
CA ARG A 237 -17.00 -3.31 -2.01
C ARG A 237 -15.49 -3.44 -2.14
N MET A 238 -14.95 -4.54 -1.62
CA MET A 238 -13.53 -4.85 -1.77
C MET A 238 -13.25 -5.34 -3.19
N VAL A 239 -12.25 -4.77 -3.86
CA VAL A 239 -11.89 -5.15 -5.24
C VAL A 239 -10.49 -5.74 -5.36
N ARG A 240 -9.61 -5.42 -4.42
CA ARG A 240 -8.23 -5.91 -4.43
C ARG A 240 -7.62 -5.94 -3.03
N VAL A 241 -6.80 -6.94 -2.78
CA VAL A 241 -5.94 -7.02 -1.59
C VAL A 241 -4.51 -7.31 -2.02
N GLU A 242 -3.58 -6.47 -1.57
CA GLU A 242 -2.14 -6.69 -1.65
C GLU A 242 -1.68 -7.21 -0.28
N PHE A 243 -1.14 -8.42 -0.24
CA PHE A 243 -0.66 -9.03 1.01
C PHE A 243 0.81 -8.70 1.24
N ALA A 244 1.21 -8.64 2.52
CA ALA A 244 2.60 -8.38 2.89
C ALA A 244 3.61 -9.41 2.34
N ASN A 245 3.15 -10.61 1.98
CA ASN A 245 3.99 -11.65 1.35
C ASN A 245 4.21 -11.44 -0.17
N GLY A 246 3.66 -10.37 -0.76
CA GLY A 246 3.74 -10.05 -2.18
C GLY A 246 2.66 -10.69 -3.06
N SER A 247 1.76 -11.51 -2.48
CA SER A 247 0.61 -12.03 -3.22
C SER A 247 -0.46 -10.94 -3.38
N MET A 248 -1.23 -11.02 -4.46
CA MET A 248 -2.34 -10.11 -4.74
C MET A 248 -3.60 -10.89 -5.04
N GLN A 249 -4.73 -10.46 -4.50
CA GLN A 249 -6.04 -11.05 -4.79
C GLN A 249 -6.98 -10.00 -5.35
N TYR A 250 -7.79 -10.40 -6.33
CA TYR A 250 -8.79 -9.57 -6.97
C TYR A 250 -10.18 -10.15 -6.71
N TYR A 251 -11.12 -9.24 -6.47
CA TYR A 251 -12.45 -9.55 -5.98
C TYR A 251 -13.51 -8.93 -6.90
N GLU A 252 -14.61 -9.67 -7.07
CA GLU A 252 -15.83 -9.20 -7.74
C GLU A 252 -17.04 -9.50 -6.88
N GLY A 253 -18.14 -8.78 -7.08
CA GLY A 253 -19.39 -8.98 -6.36
C GLY A 253 -19.97 -7.68 -5.84
N GLU A 254 -21.13 -7.76 -5.19
CA GLU A 254 -21.70 -6.64 -4.44
C GLU A 254 -21.07 -6.54 -3.05
N ARG A 255 -21.29 -5.42 -2.35
CA ARG A 255 -20.83 -5.23 -0.98
C ARG A 255 -21.31 -6.37 -0.09
N GLY A 256 -20.39 -7.08 0.56
CA GLY A 256 -20.68 -8.23 1.42
C GLY A 256 -20.96 -9.54 0.66
N ALA A 257 -20.81 -9.56 -0.66
CA ALA A 257 -20.90 -10.76 -1.50
C ALA A 257 -19.66 -10.92 -2.40
N GLU A 258 -18.55 -10.26 -2.04
CA GLU A 258 -17.32 -10.28 -2.80
C GLU A 258 -16.70 -11.68 -2.80
N ARG A 259 -16.32 -12.15 -3.99
CA ARG A 259 -15.67 -13.44 -4.25
C ARG A 259 -14.32 -13.21 -4.91
N VAL A 260 -13.37 -14.10 -4.62
CA VAL A 260 -12.06 -14.08 -5.30
C VAL A 260 -12.24 -14.56 -6.73
N VAL A 261 -11.76 -13.77 -7.70
CA VAL A 261 -11.77 -14.14 -9.13
C VAL A 261 -10.36 -14.39 -9.67
N ARG A 262 -9.35 -13.81 -9.02
CA ARG A 262 -7.96 -13.98 -9.43
C ARG A 262 -7.01 -13.82 -8.26
N THR A 263 -5.96 -14.63 -8.23
CA THR A 263 -4.82 -14.52 -7.31
C THR A 263 -3.53 -14.48 -8.11
N GLU A 264 -2.66 -13.52 -7.83
CA GLU A 264 -1.29 -13.46 -8.33
C GLU A 264 -0.36 -13.83 -7.17
N LEU A 265 0.42 -14.90 -7.35
CA LEU A 265 1.37 -15.39 -6.35
C LEU A 265 2.75 -14.73 -6.54
N PRO A 266 3.58 -14.68 -5.48
CA PRO A 266 4.89 -14.02 -5.55
C PRO A 266 5.86 -14.67 -6.55
N ASP A 267 5.63 -15.93 -6.92
CA ASP A 267 6.43 -16.65 -7.91
C ASP A 267 6.05 -16.31 -9.37
N GLY A 268 5.01 -15.51 -9.58
CA GLY A 268 4.48 -15.13 -10.89
C GLY A 268 3.31 -15.98 -11.37
N THR A 269 2.89 -16.99 -10.59
CA THR A 269 1.72 -17.81 -10.91
C THR A 269 0.44 -16.98 -10.82
N MET A 270 -0.42 -17.05 -11.83
CA MET A 270 -1.74 -16.41 -11.82
C MET A 270 -2.85 -17.47 -11.80
N GLU A 271 -3.61 -17.52 -10.71
CA GLU A 271 -4.74 -18.42 -10.54
C GLU A 271 -6.06 -17.68 -10.76
N HIS A 272 -6.98 -18.29 -11.51
CA HIS A 272 -8.31 -17.77 -11.80
C HIS A 272 -9.36 -18.66 -11.16
N TYR A 273 -10.40 -18.00 -10.64
CA TYR A 273 -11.41 -18.63 -9.80
C TYR A 273 -12.82 -18.34 -10.30
N GLU A 274 -13.71 -19.31 -10.11
CA GLU A 274 -15.15 -19.18 -10.37
C GLU A 274 -15.96 -19.74 -9.20
N GLY A 275 -17.19 -19.26 -9.02
CA GLY A 275 -18.09 -19.74 -7.97
C GLY A 275 -18.75 -18.59 -7.22
N GLU A 276 -19.61 -18.90 -6.26
CA GLU A 276 -20.16 -17.90 -5.35
C GLU A 276 -19.16 -17.58 -4.23
N ARG A 277 -19.42 -16.50 -3.48
CA ARG A 277 -18.64 -16.16 -2.29
C ARG A 277 -18.54 -17.37 -1.37
N ASP A 278 -17.33 -17.65 -0.89
CA ASP A 278 -16.99 -18.80 -0.04
C ASP A 278 -17.11 -20.19 -0.73
N ALA A 279 -17.50 -20.26 -2.01
CA ALA A 279 -17.60 -21.47 -2.83
C ALA A 279 -16.75 -21.41 -4.12
N GLU A 280 -15.76 -20.51 -4.17
CA GLU A 280 -14.84 -20.34 -5.29
C GLU A 280 -13.93 -21.56 -5.49
N ARG A 281 -13.85 -22.01 -6.74
CA ARG A 281 -12.98 -23.10 -7.23
C ARG A 281 -11.94 -22.54 -8.21
N SER A 282 -10.75 -23.10 -8.22
CA SER A 282 -9.75 -22.77 -9.26
C SER A 282 -10.18 -23.40 -10.59
N VAL A 283 -10.15 -22.62 -11.66
CA VAL A 283 -10.50 -23.08 -13.02
C VAL A 283 -9.33 -22.99 -14.00
N ARG A 284 -8.36 -22.12 -13.72
CA ARG A 284 -7.20 -21.90 -14.59
C ARG A 284 -6.01 -21.38 -13.79
N ALA A 285 -4.82 -21.90 -14.05
CA ALA A 285 -3.58 -21.35 -13.52
C ALA A 285 -2.58 -21.12 -14.65
N GLU A 286 -2.02 -19.91 -14.72
CA GLU A 286 -0.91 -19.56 -15.60
C GLU A 286 0.38 -19.63 -14.79
N LEU A 287 1.30 -20.49 -15.21
CA LEU A 287 2.57 -20.71 -14.52
C LEU A 287 3.67 -19.78 -15.06
N PRO A 288 4.70 -19.48 -14.26
CA PRO A 288 5.80 -18.59 -14.66
C PRO A 288 6.61 -19.08 -15.87
N ASP A 289 6.57 -20.38 -16.15
CA ASP A 289 7.22 -21.01 -17.30
C ASP A 289 6.41 -20.92 -18.61
N GLY A 290 5.25 -20.26 -18.57
CA GLY A 290 4.34 -20.09 -19.70
C GLY A 290 3.36 -21.25 -19.88
N ASN A 291 3.41 -22.28 -19.03
CA ASN A 291 2.43 -23.36 -19.06
C ASN A 291 1.09 -22.89 -18.45
N VAL A 292 -0.02 -23.38 -18.99
CA VAL A 292 -1.37 -23.07 -18.50
C VAL A 292 -2.08 -24.36 -18.10
N GLN A 293 -2.60 -24.40 -16.88
CA GLN A 293 -3.37 -25.51 -16.33
C GLN A 293 -4.85 -25.14 -16.28
N TYR A 294 -5.73 -26.08 -16.62
CA TYR A 294 -7.17 -25.93 -16.52
C TYR A 294 -7.75 -26.99 -15.58
N PHE A 295 -8.70 -26.57 -14.76
CA PHE A 295 -9.26 -27.36 -13.68
C PHE A 295 -10.78 -27.44 -13.75
N GLU A 296 -11.32 -28.57 -13.29
CA GLU A 296 -12.76 -28.77 -13.12
C GLU A 296 -13.06 -29.43 -11.78
N GLY A 297 -14.28 -29.26 -11.26
CA GLY A 297 -14.75 -29.86 -10.00
C GLY A 297 -15.17 -28.80 -9.00
N ASP A 298 -15.76 -29.23 -7.88
CA ASP A 298 -16.21 -28.33 -6.83
C ASP A 298 -15.04 -27.75 -6.04
N LYS A 299 -15.30 -26.71 -5.24
CA LYS A 299 -14.32 -26.12 -4.33
C LYS A 299 -13.68 -27.21 -3.48
N ARG A 300 -12.34 -27.29 -3.49
CA ARG A 300 -11.53 -28.34 -2.83
C ARG A 300 -11.71 -29.75 -3.42
N ALA A 301 -12.27 -29.91 -4.60
CA ALA A 301 -12.35 -31.16 -5.35
C ALA A 301 -11.86 -30.98 -6.80
N GLU A 302 -11.13 -29.90 -7.07
CA GLU A 302 -10.65 -29.54 -8.41
C GLU A 302 -9.63 -30.57 -8.91
N ARG A 303 -9.79 -30.99 -10.16
CA ARG A 303 -8.90 -31.91 -10.90
C ARG A 303 -8.34 -31.19 -12.13
N LEU A 304 -7.09 -31.49 -12.47
CA LEU A 304 -6.48 -31.06 -13.73
C LEU A 304 -7.18 -31.81 -14.88
N VAL A 305 -7.69 -31.06 -15.86
CA VAL A 305 -8.33 -31.64 -17.06
C VAL A 305 -7.55 -31.32 -18.33
N ARG A 306 -6.78 -30.24 -18.34
CA ARG A 306 -6.00 -29.84 -19.50
C ARG A 306 -4.76 -29.06 -19.07
N MET A 307 -3.66 -29.27 -19.78
CA MET A 307 -2.43 -28.51 -19.64
C MET A 307 -1.93 -28.09 -21.02
N GLU A 308 -1.76 -26.80 -21.22
CA GLU A 308 -1.12 -26.22 -22.40
C GLU A 308 0.32 -25.89 -22.03
N PHE A 309 1.27 -26.42 -22.79
CA PHE A 309 2.69 -26.17 -22.58
C PHE A 309 3.16 -25.00 -23.43
N ALA A 310 4.16 -24.26 -22.95
CA ALA A 310 4.78 -23.17 -23.69
C ALA A 310 5.36 -23.60 -25.06
N ASN A 311 5.69 -24.89 -25.22
CA ASN A 311 6.15 -25.45 -26.49
C ASN A 311 5.03 -25.79 -27.50
N GLY A 312 3.76 -25.50 -27.15
CA GLY A 312 2.58 -25.76 -27.97
C GLY A 312 1.96 -27.14 -27.80
N ASN A 313 2.55 -28.04 -26.99
CA ASN A 313 1.89 -29.30 -26.65
C ASN A 313 0.64 -29.03 -25.81
N VAL A 314 -0.44 -29.78 -26.04
CA VAL A 314 -1.64 -29.73 -25.21
C VAL A 314 -1.94 -31.13 -24.69
N GLN A 315 -1.94 -31.30 -23.38
CA GLN A 315 -2.28 -32.57 -22.72
C GLN A 315 -3.67 -32.48 -22.10
N HIS A 316 -4.42 -33.57 -22.20
CA HIS A 316 -5.75 -33.74 -21.60
C HIS A 316 -5.72 -34.87 -20.59
N TYR A 317 -6.46 -34.68 -19.51
CA TYR A 317 -6.48 -35.55 -18.35
C TYR A 317 -7.90 -35.93 -17.93
N GLU A 318 -8.05 -37.13 -17.40
CA GLU A 318 -9.31 -37.65 -16.85
C GLU A 318 -9.09 -38.33 -15.50
N GLY A 319 -10.12 -38.37 -14.66
CA GLY A 319 -10.09 -39.03 -13.35
C GLY A 319 -10.36 -38.09 -12.19
N GLU A 320 -10.41 -38.60 -10.97
CA GLU A 320 -10.72 -37.80 -9.77
C GLU A 320 -9.54 -36.92 -9.34
N ARG A 321 -9.79 -35.98 -8.42
CA ARG A 321 -8.74 -35.16 -7.80
C ARG A 321 -7.65 -36.07 -7.23
N GLY A 322 -6.41 -35.80 -7.62
CA GLY A 322 -5.25 -36.60 -7.20
C GLY A 322 -5.03 -37.89 -7.99
N ALA A 323 -6.01 -38.36 -8.76
CA ALA A 323 -5.94 -39.56 -9.60
C ALA A 323 -6.04 -39.26 -11.11
N ALA A 324 -6.05 -37.98 -11.51
CA ALA A 324 -6.07 -37.57 -12.92
C ALA A 324 -4.91 -38.20 -13.72
N ARG A 325 -5.26 -38.90 -14.80
CA ARG A 325 -4.36 -39.61 -15.74
C ARG A 325 -4.38 -38.94 -17.10
N MET A 326 -3.27 -39.00 -17.82
CA MET A 326 -3.17 -38.44 -19.18
C MET A 326 -3.89 -39.34 -20.19
N VAL A 327 -4.81 -38.79 -20.99
CA VAL A 327 -5.58 -39.56 -21.99
C VAL A 327 -5.28 -39.13 -23.42
N ARG A 328 -4.83 -37.89 -23.62
CA ARG A 328 -4.54 -37.34 -24.95
C ARG A 328 -3.44 -36.29 -24.89
N THR A 329 -2.59 -36.27 -25.91
CA THR A 329 -1.62 -35.21 -26.17
C THR A 329 -1.75 -34.76 -27.62
N GLU A 330 -1.99 -33.47 -27.84
CA GLU A 330 -1.92 -32.82 -29.14
C GLU A 330 -0.54 -32.17 -29.27
N LEU A 331 0.15 -32.47 -30.37
CA LEU A 331 1.49 -31.96 -30.64
C LEU A 331 1.43 -30.78 -31.64
N PRO A 332 2.40 -29.85 -31.60
CA PRO A 332 2.48 -28.70 -32.51
C PRO A 332 2.54 -29.07 -34.00
N ASP A 333 3.00 -30.30 -34.32
CA ASP A 333 3.08 -30.81 -35.68
C ASP A 333 1.73 -31.32 -36.22
N GLY A 334 0.66 -31.23 -35.43
CA GLY A 334 -0.69 -31.70 -35.76
C GLY A 334 -0.97 -33.14 -35.37
N ASN A 335 0.03 -33.88 -34.85
CA ASN A 335 -0.17 -35.25 -34.42
C ASN A 335 -0.90 -35.31 -33.07
N VAL A 336 -1.81 -36.26 -32.92
CA VAL A 336 -2.58 -36.48 -31.68
C VAL A 336 -2.29 -37.87 -31.15
N GLN A 337 -1.73 -37.95 -29.94
CA GLN A 337 -1.44 -39.21 -29.24
C GLN A 337 -2.52 -39.49 -28.20
N HIS A 338 -2.99 -40.73 -28.13
CA HIS A 338 -3.92 -41.22 -27.13
C HIS A 338 -3.26 -42.24 -26.21
N TYR A 339 -3.65 -42.20 -24.93
CA TYR A 339 -3.07 -43.02 -23.89
C TYR A 339 -4.14 -43.72 -23.06
N GLU A 340 -3.77 -44.88 -22.51
CA GLU A 340 -4.58 -45.64 -21.56
C GLU A 340 -3.71 -46.11 -20.40
N GLY A 341 -4.31 -46.33 -19.23
CA GLY A 341 -3.62 -46.82 -18.04
C GLY A 341 -4.10 -46.14 -16.77
N GLU A 342 -3.51 -46.49 -15.64
CA GLU A 342 -3.68 -45.76 -14.39
C GLU A 342 -2.76 -44.54 -14.35
N LYS A 343 -3.01 -43.61 -13.42
CA LYS A 343 -2.17 -42.43 -13.23
C LYS A 343 -0.71 -42.84 -13.03
N GLY A 344 0.18 -42.35 -13.88
CA GLY A 344 1.60 -42.68 -13.84
C GLY A 344 1.98 -44.03 -14.49
N ALA A 345 1.03 -44.74 -15.10
CA ALA A 345 1.26 -45.96 -15.87
C ALA A 345 0.68 -45.86 -17.29
N GLU A 346 0.39 -44.64 -17.76
CA GLU A 346 -0.25 -44.41 -19.05
C GLU A 346 0.67 -44.81 -20.20
N ARG A 347 0.16 -45.68 -21.07
CA ARG A 347 0.82 -46.20 -22.27
C ARG A 347 0.16 -45.65 -23.52
N LYS A 348 0.95 -45.44 -24.58
CA LYS A 348 0.46 -44.94 -25.86
C LYS A 348 -0.30 -46.05 -26.60
N VAL A 349 -1.55 -45.82 -26.99
CA VAL A 349 -2.40 -46.82 -27.67
C VAL A 349 -2.76 -46.44 -29.10
N ARG A 350 -2.81 -45.13 -29.41
CA ARG A 350 -3.16 -44.64 -30.74
C ARG A 350 -2.47 -43.32 -31.03
N VAL A 351 -2.07 -43.10 -32.28
CA VAL A 351 -1.62 -41.82 -32.81
C VAL A 351 -2.42 -41.51 -34.07
N VAL A 352 -3.02 -40.32 -34.14
CA VAL A 352 -3.57 -39.75 -35.37
C VAL A 352 -2.52 -38.80 -35.90
N LEU A 353 -2.04 -39.03 -37.12
CA LEU A 353 -1.06 -38.18 -37.76
C LEU A 353 -1.74 -36.99 -38.46
N ALA A 354 -0.96 -35.93 -38.71
CA ALA A 354 -1.45 -34.72 -39.36
C ALA A 354 -2.03 -34.95 -40.77
N ASP A 355 -1.60 -36.02 -41.44
CA ASP A 355 -2.12 -36.43 -42.76
C ASP A 355 -3.44 -37.22 -42.69
N GLY A 356 -3.98 -37.45 -41.49
CA GLY A 356 -5.20 -38.23 -41.25
C GLY A 356 -4.97 -39.72 -41.06
N SER A 357 -3.74 -40.22 -41.25
CA SER A 357 -3.43 -41.63 -41.00
C SER A 357 -3.43 -41.94 -39.49
N MET A 358 -3.70 -43.19 -39.13
CA MET A 358 -3.78 -43.65 -37.76
C MET A 358 -2.80 -44.78 -37.49
N GLN A 359 -2.13 -44.76 -36.34
CA GLN A 359 -1.22 -45.82 -35.88
C GLN A 359 -1.68 -46.32 -34.51
N TYR A 360 -1.75 -47.63 -34.34
CA TYR A 360 -2.16 -48.31 -33.11
C TYR A 360 -0.96 -49.02 -32.49
N TYR A 361 -0.92 -49.00 -31.16
CA TYR A 361 0.20 -49.48 -30.37
C TYR A 361 -0.25 -50.40 -29.24
N GLU A 362 0.59 -51.38 -28.91
CA GLU A 362 0.40 -52.28 -27.77
C GLU A 362 1.72 -52.45 -27.02
N GLY A 363 1.63 -52.76 -25.72
CA GLY A 363 2.78 -52.98 -24.85
C GLY A 363 2.59 -52.33 -23.49
N GLU A 364 3.60 -52.41 -22.62
CA GLU A 364 3.66 -51.66 -21.37
C GLU A 364 4.12 -50.23 -21.61
N ARG A 365 3.92 -49.34 -20.62
CA ARG A 365 4.38 -47.94 -20.69
C ARG A 365 5.85 -47.87 -21.05
N GLY A 366 6.17 -47.18 -22.14
CA GLY A 366 7.55 -47.04 -22.63
C GLY A 366 8.11 -48.29 -23.32
N ALA A 367 7.31 -49.32 -23.59
CA ALA A 367 7.67 -50.49 -24.39
C ALA A 367 6.68 -50.72 -25.53
N GLU A 368 5.88 -49.71 -25.88
CA GLU A 368 4.81 -49.84 -26.86
C GLU A 368 5.36 -50.04 -28.28
N ARG A 369 4.88 -51.07 -28.96
CA ARG A 369 5.19 -51.41 -30.34
C ARG A 369 4.01 -51.11 -31.26
N LYS A 370 4.28 -50.75 -32.52
CA LYS A 370 3.22 -50.55 -33.53
C LYS A 370 2.63 -51.91 -33.93
N VAL A 371 1.30 -52.03 -33.91
CA VAL A 371 0.60 -53.27 -34.29
C VAL A 371 -0.30 -53.10 -35.51
N ARG A 372 -0.76 -51.88 -35.78
CA ARG A 372 -1.63 -51.57 -36.92
C ARG A 372 -1.44 -50.13 -37.37
N ALA A 373 -1.49 -49.89 -38.68
CA ALA A 373 -1.64 -48.56 -39.26
C ALA A 373 -2.82 -48.53 -40.24
N VAL A 374 -3.46 -47.38 -40.35
CA VAL A 374 -4.53 -47.11 -41.31
C VAL A 374 -4.13 -45.84 -42.07
N SER A 375 -3.95 -45.92 -43.38
CA SER A 375 -3.62 -44.77 -44.23
C SER A 375 -4.80 -43.80 -44.32
N ALA A 376 -4.55 -42.59 -44.82
CA ALA A 376 -5.62 -41.62 -45.08
C ALA A 376 -6.65 -42.12 -46.12
N ASP A 377 -6.19 -42.96 -47.06
CA ASP A 377 -7.01 -43.57 -48.11
C ASP A 377 -7.76 -44.83 -47.65
N GLY A 378 -7.51 -45.29 -46.42
CA GLY A 378 -8.23 -46.39 -45.77
C GLY A 378 -7.51 -47.74 -45.77
N ASP A 379 -6.31 -47.84 -46.36
CA ASP A 379 -5.54 -49.08 -46.38
C ASP A 379 -5.05 -49.45 -44.98
N VAL A 380 -5.11 -50.74 -44.64
CA VAL A 380 -4.79 -51.23 -43.30
C VAL A 380 -3.56 -52.13 -43.31
N GLU A 381 -2.50 -51.69 -42.64
CA GLU A 381 -1.28 -52.48 -42.43
C GLU A 381 -1.25 -53.06 -41.01
N HIS A 382 -0.89 -54.33 -40.87
CA HIS A 382 -0.64 -54.98 -39.59
C HIS A 382 0.85 -55.23 -39.41
N PHE A 383 1.33 -55.04 -38.19
CA PHE A 383 2.75 -55.09 -37.84
C PHE A 383 3.01 -56.13 -36.76
N GLU A 384 4.12 -56.86 -36.88
CA GLU A 384 4.66 -57.73 -35.84
C GLU A 384 6.14 -57.44 -35.61
N GLY A 385 6.59 -57.61 -34.37
CA GLY A 385 7.99 -57.43 -33.99
C GLY A 385 8.13 -56.89 -32.58
N GLU A 386 9.38 -56.63 -32.19
CA GLU A 386 9.69 -55.87 -30.98
C GLU A 386 9.63 -54.37 -31.29
N ARG A 387 9.51 -53.53 -30.25
CA ARG A 387 9.48 -52.08 -30.39
C ARG A 387 10.68 -51.58 -31.20
N GLY A 388 10.42 -50.88 -32.29
CA GLY A 388 11.44 -50.33 -33.19
C GLY A 388 11.98 -51.31 -34.24
N ALA A 389 11.53 -52.57 -34.23
CA ALA A 389 11.87 -53.60 -35.21
C ALA A 389 10.61 -54.23 -35.84
N GLU A 390 9.49 -53.51 -35.82
CA GLU A 390 8.22 -53.99 -36.36
C GLU A 390 8.26 -54.09 -37.90
N ARG A 391 7.76 -55.21 -38.44
CA ARG A 391 7.61 -55.45 -39.89
C ARG A 391 6.15 -55.61 -40.26
N VAL A 392 5.79 -55.15 -41.46
CA VAL A 392 4.45 -55.37 -42.02
C VAL A 392 4.27 -56.86 -42.31
N VAL A 393 3.20 -57.45 -41.78
CA VAL A 393 2.85 -58.87 -41.96
C VAL A 393 1.56 -59.08 -42.75
N ARG A 394 0.72 -58.05 -42.86
CA ARG A 394 -0.53 -58.08 -43.65
C ARG A 394 -0.89 -56.67 -44.10
N ILE A 395 -1.32 -56.54 -45.35
CA ILE A 395 -1.89 -55.32 -45.93
C ILE A 395 -3.29 -55.67 -46.41
N LEU A 396 -4.27 -54.82 -46.12
CA LEU A 396 -5.63 -54.90 -46.63
C LEU A 396 -5.92 -53.59 -47.35
N ASP A 397 -6.12 -53.66 -48.66
CA ASP A 397 -6.42 -52.50 -49.49
C ASP A 397 -7.94 -52.32 -49.57
N PHE A 398 -8.41 -51.06 -49.50
CA PHE A 398 -9.85 -50.73 -49.56
C PHE A 398 -10.54 -51.27 -50.83
N PHE A 399 -9.76 -51.53 -51.90
CA PHE A 399 -10.27 -52.03 -53.17
C PHE A 399 -10.57 -53.55 -53.21
N GLU A 400 -9.93 -54.38 -52.39
CA GLU A 400 -10.15 -55.84 -52.44
C GLU A 400 -11.46 -56.29 -51.77
N GLU A 401 -11.95 -55.56 -50.77
CA GLU A 401 -13.15 -55.98 -50.02
C GLU A 401 -14.47 -55.63 -50.72
N PHE A 402 -14.49 -54.63 -51.62
CA PHE A 402 -15.74 -54.17 -52.26
C PHE A 402 -15.92 -54.59 -53.73
N TRP A 403 -14.86 -54.98 -54.44
CA TRP A 403 -14.93 -55.41 -55.84
C TRP A 403 -14.30 -56.78 -56.15
N GLY A 404 -13.82 -57.50 -55.13
CA GLY A 404 -13.28 -58.87 -55.25
C GLY A 404 -14.35 -59.96 -55.40
N ALA A 405 -15.36 -59.77 -56.27
CA ALA A 405 -16.31 -60.82 -56.65
C ALA A 405 -16.94 -60.58 -58.03
N SER A 406 -16.14 -60.33 -59.06
CA SER A 406 -16.54 -60.57 -60.45
C SER A 406 -15.32 -60.55 -61.38
N GLY A 407 -14.92 -61.75 -61.82
CA GLY A 407 -13.86 -61.97 -62.80
C GLY A 407 -13.63 -63.46 -63.01
#